data_AF-A0A068L480-F1
#
_entry.id   AF-A0A068L480-F1
#
_cell.length_a   1.000
_cell.length_b   1.000
_cell.length_c   1.000
_cell.angle_alpha   90.00
_cell.angle_beta   90.00
_cell.angle_gamma   90.00
#
_symmetry.space_group_name_H-M   'P 1'
#
loop_
_entity.id
_entity.type
_entity.pdbx_description
1 polymer ?
#
loop_
_entity_poly.entity_id
_entity_poly.type
_entity_poly.pdbx_seq_one_letter_code
_entity_poly.pdbx_strand_id
1 'polypeptide(L)' 'MDETEIRSFFARYGSVKEVKIITDRTGVSKGYGFVSFYNDVDVQKIVE' A
#
# COMPACT_ATOMS: atom_id res chain seq x y z
N MET A 1 -8.61 7.69 -2.07
CA MET A 1 -7.39 6.87 -1.99
C MET A 1 -7.77 5.51 -1.48
N ASP A 2 -8.35 4.75 -2.39
CA ASP A 2 -8.86 3.42 -2.15
C ASP A 2 -7.77 2.38 -2.40
N GLU A 3 -7.98 1.15 -1.93
CA GLU A 3 -7.01 0.06 -2.06
C GLU A 3 -6.50 -0.12 -3.50
N THR A 4 -7.39 0.02 -4.48
CA THR A 4 -7.09 -0.11 -5.92
C THR A 4 -6.17 1.00 -6.43
N GLU A 5 -6.34 2.23 -5.95
CA GLU A 5 -5.47 3.37 -6.31
C GLU A 5 -4.07 3.16 -5.75
N ILE A 6 -3.99 2.77 -4.47
CA ILE A 6 -2.73 2.45 -3.79
C ILE A 6 -2.01 1.34 -4.54
N ARG A 7 -2.72 0.23 -4.83
CA ARG A 7 -2.15 -0.91 -5.57
C ARG A 7 -1.61 -0.48 -6.93
N SER A 8 -2.37 0.33 -7.68
CA SER A 8 -1.96 0.80 -9.01
C SER A 8 -0.74 1.72 -8.93
N PHE A 9 -0.69 2.62 -7.94
CA PHE A 9 0.47 3.48 -7.71
C PHE A 9 1.72 2.65 -7.39
N PHE A 10 1.61 1.66 -6.50
CA PHE A 10 2.75 0.84 -6.09
C PHE A 10 3.15 -0.23 -7.11
N ALA A 11 2.26 -0.59 -8.05
CA ALA A 11 2.55 -1.56 -9.10
C ALA A 11 3.74 -1.16 -10.00
N ARG A 12 4.06 0.14 -10.09
CA ARG A 12 5.23 0.64 -10.82
C ARG A 12 6.58 0.31 -10.15
N TYR A 13 6.57 0.07 -8.84
CA TYR A 13 7.77 -0.22 -8.06
C TYR A 13 7.99 -1.73 -7.87
N GLY A 14 6.93 -2.53 -7.99
CA GLY A 14 7.01 -3.98 -7.93
C GLY A 14 5.63 -4.64 -7.90
N SER A 15 5.62 -5.97 -7.91
CA SER A 15 4.37 -6.74 -7.84
C SER A 15 3.77 -6.67 -6.44
N VAL A 16 2.69 -5.89 -6.30
CA VAL A 16 1.96 -5.70 -5.04
C VAL A 16 1.22 -6.99 -4.68
N LYS A 17 1.55 -7.54 -3.51
CA LYS A 17 0.94 -8.72 -2.91
C LYS A 17 -0.34 -8.39 -2.19
N GLU A 18 -0.30 -7.39 -1.32
CA GLU A 18 -1.44 -7.01 -0.48
C GLU A 18 -1.37 -5.51 -0.18
N VAL A 19 -2.53 -4.87 -0.13
CA VAL A 19 -2.70 -3.53 0.40
C VAL A 19 -3.70 -3.64 1.54
N LYS A 20 -3.36 -3.10 2.70
CA LYS A 20 -4.20 -3.17 3.89
C LYS A 20 -4.35 -1.78 4.51
N ILE A 21 -5.53 -1.19 4.34
CA ILE A 21 -5.87 0.09 4.96
C ILE A 21 -6.34 -0.21 6.38
N ILE A 22 -5.75 0.47 7.37
CA ILE A 22 -6.12 0.26 8.76
C ILE A 22 -7.30 1.16 9.11
N THR A 23 -8.42 0.53 9.44
CA THR A 23 -9.63 1.19 9.92
C THR A 23 -9.81 0.97 11.41
N ASP A 24 -10.48 1.91 12.08
CA ASP A 24 -10.96 1.73 13.45
C ASP A 24 -12.15 0.74 13.50
N ARG A 25 -12.62 0.42 14.71
CA ARG A 25 -13.76 -0.48 14.95
C ARG A 25 -15.07 0.07 14.35
N THR A 26 -15.11 1.37 14.09
CA THR A 26 -16.22 2.07 13.43
C THR A 26 -16.14 2.06 11.90
N GLY A 27 -15.09 1.44 11.31
CA GLY A 27 -14.87 1.41 9.86
C GLY A 27 -14.20 2.66 9.29
N VAL A 28 -13.88 3.65 10.13
CA VAL A 28 -13.19 4.88 9.70
C VAL A 28 -11.69 4.60 9.54
N SER A 29 -11.12 4.94 8.38
CA SER A 29 -9.67 4.82 8.14
C SER A 29 -8.88 5.66 9.13
N LYS A 30 -7.82 5.08 9.69
CA LYS A 30 -6.88 5.78 10.59
C LYS A 30 -5.88 6.67 9.82
N GLY A 31 -5.98 6.73 8.50
CA GLY A 31 -5.08 7.53 7.66
C GLY A 31 -3.73 6.87 7.37
N TYR A 32 -3.58 5.58 7.70
CA TYR A 32 -2.39 4.80 7.37
C TYR A 32 -2.77 3.39 6.90
N GLY A 33 -1.84 2.76 6.19
CA GLY A 33 -2.00 1.40 5.68
C GLY A 33 -0.65 0.77 5.42
N PHE A 34 -0.69 -0.53 5.12
CA PHE A 34 0.48 -1.33 4.80
C PHE A 34 0.38 -1.84 3.37
N VAL A 35 1.51 -1.82 2.66
CA VAL A 35 1.63 -2.40 1.32
C VAL A 35 2.72 -3.47 1.39
N SER A 36 2.37 -4.68 0.97
CA SER A 36 3.29 -5.81 0.87
C SER A 36 3.58 -6.13 -0.58
N PHE A 37 4.83 -6.44 -0.91
CA PHE A 37 5.26 -6.85 -2.23
C PHE A 37 5.62 -8.34 -2.25
N TYR A 38 5.56 -8.96 -3.44
CA TYR A 38 6.01 -10.34 -3.62
C TYR A 38 7.53 -10.48 -3.65
N ASN A 39 8.22 -9.45 -4.14
CA ASN A 39 9.67 -9.41 -4.29
C ASN A 39 10.23 -8.24 -3.47
N ASP A 40 11.54 -8.29 -3.20
CA ASP A 40 12.27 -7.12 -2.73
C ASP A 40 12.10 -5.98 -3.72
N VAL A 41 11.61 -4.85 -3.20
CA VAL A 41 11.46 -3.61 -3.97
C VAL A 41 12.43 -2.59 -3.43
N ASP A 42 12.88 -1.70 -4.31
CA ASP A 42 13.76 -0.60 -3.93
C ASP A 42 12.98 0.43 -3.10
N VAL A 43 12.99 0.25 -1.78
CA VAL A 43 12.28 1.12 -0.83
C VAL A 43 12.76 2.56 -0.91
N GLN A 44 14.02 2.80 -1.31
CA GLN A 44 14.53 4.16 -1.45
C GLN A 44 13.78 4.92 -2.55
N LYS A 45 13.49 4.27 -3.68
CA LYS A 45 12.69 4.86 -4.78
C LYS A 45 11.23 5.13 -4.42
N ILE A 46 10.76 4.56 -3.32
CA ILE A 46 9.37 4.67 -2.87
C ILE A 46 9.20 5.83 -1.88
N VAL A 47 10.22 6.10 -1.07
CA VAL A 47 10.19 7.11 0.02
C VAL A 47 10.68 8.49 -0.44
N GLU A 48 11.31 8.56 -1.63
CA GLU A 48 11.71 9.81 -2.30
C GLU A 48 10.52 10.56 -2.96
#